data_AF-A0AAW5MRZ2-F1
#
_entry.id   AF-A0AAW5MRZ2-F1
#
_cell.length_a   1.000
_cell.length_b   1.000
_cell.length_c   1.000
_cell.angle_alpha   90.00
_cell.angle_beta   90.00
_cell.angle_gamma   90.00
#
_symmetry.space_group_name_H-M   'P 1'
#
loop_
_entity.id
_entity.type
_entity.pdbx_description
1 polymer ?
#
loop_
_entity_poly.entity_id
_entity_poly.type
_entity_poly.pdbx_seq_one_letter_code
_entity_poly.pdbx_strand_id
1 'polypeptide(L)'
;LIVLTTLLGAIAALSSWDYIQKREKEYYVLLLLLQTAVIGVFSSMDMFLFYLFFEVSLVPMYFLIGIWGGENRLYAAIKFFLYTLVGSVVMLL
;
A
#
# COMPACT_ATOMS: atom_id res chain seq x y z
N LEU A 1 1.01 -15.44 -6.57
CA LEU A 1 1.15 -14.02 -6.19
C LEU A 1 0.69 -13.77 -4.75
N ILE A 2 -0.49 -14.25 -4.35
CA ILE A 2 -1.00 -14.15 -2.97
C ILE A 2 0.02 -14.66 -1.92
N VAL A 3 0.59 -15.86 -2.12
CA VAL A 3 1.59 -16.44 -1.21
C VAL A 3 2.85 -15.55 -1.10
N LEU A 4 3.29 -14.96 -2.20
CA LEU A 4 4.44 -14.05 -2.21
C LEU A 4 4.14 -12.77 -1.44
N THR A 5 2.96 -12.18 -1.64
CA THR A 5 2.50 -10.99 -0.89
C THR A 5 2.45 -11.29 0.60
N THR A 6 1.91 -12.44 1.00
CA THR A 6 1.86 -12.82 2.42
C THR A 6 3.24 -12.97 3.05
N LEU A 7 4.17 -13.58 2.31
CA LEU A 7 5.54 -13.80 2.76
C LEU A 7 6.31 -12.48 2.88
N LEU A 8 6.20 -11.61 1.87
CA LEU A 8 6.82 -10.28 1.89
C LEU A 8 6.28 -9.40 3.01
N GLY A 9 4.97 -9.40 3.27
CA GLY A 9 4.41 -8.65 4.40
C GLY A 9 4.89 -9.14 5.76
N ALA A 10 5.05 -10.46 5.91
CA ALA A 10 5.64 -11.02 7.14
C ALA A 10 7.10 -10.58 7.31
N ILE A 11 7.91 -10.61 6.25
CA ILE A 11 9.29 -10.11 6.28
C ILE A 11 9.32 -8.62 6.57
N ALA A 12 8.45 -7.83 5.94
CA ALA A 12 8.36 -6.38 6.15
C ALA A 12 7.98 -6.04 7.59
N ALA A 13 7.06 -6.79 8.20
CA ALA A 13 6.71 -6.63 9.60
C ALA A 13 7.90 -6.97 10.52
N LEU A 14 8.67 -8.02 10.21
CA LEU A 14 9.86 -8.40 10.98
C LEU A 14 11.00 -7.39 10.84
N SER A 15 11.26 -6.85 9.65
CA SER A 15 12.32 -5.84 9.46
C SER A 15 11.97 -4.48 10.05
N SER A 16 10.68 -4.19 10.20
CA SER A 16 10.16 -2.93 10.72
C SER A 16 10.30 -2.76 12.23
N TRP A 17 10.56 -3.85 12.96
CA TRP A 17 10.55 -3.88 14.42
C TRP A 17 11.56 -2.91 15.04
N ASP A 18 12.76 -2.79 14.47
CA ASP A 18 13.80 -1.92 15.02
C ASP A 18 13.71 -0.47 14.48
N TYR A 19 13.12 -0.29 13.30
CA TYR A 19 13.08 0.99 12.59
C TYR A 19 11.89 1.88 13.00
N ILE A 20 10.72 1.29 13.28
CA ILE A 20 9.49 2.04 13.62
C ILE A 20 9.31 2.11 15.14
N GLN A 21 9.88 3.15 15.75
CA GLN A 21 9.80 3.41 17.19
C GLN A 21 8.66 4.38 17.56
N LYS A 22 8.06 5.05 16.57
CA LYS A 22 7.04 6.09 16.76
C LYS A 22 5.75 5.69 16.03
N ARG A 23 4.64 5.63 16.77
CA ARG A 23 3.29 5.27 16.25
C ARG A 23 3.24 3.87 15.60
N GLU A 24 3.88 2.89 16.24
CA GLU A 24 3.92 1.48 15.80
C GLU A 24 2.54 0.90 15.42
N LYS A 25 1.51 1.18 16.23
CA LYS A 25 0.16 0.65 16.01
C LYS A 25 -0.44 1.12 14.68
N GLU A 26 -0.27 2.40 14.35
CA GLU A 26 -0.78 2.98 13.10
C GLU A 26 -0.04 2.38 11.89
N TYR A 27 1.27 2.17 12.01
CA TYR A 27 2.07 1.55 10.96
C TYR A 27 1.62 0.11 10.67
N TYR A 28 1.51 -0.74 11.70
CA TYR A 28 1.12 -2.14 11.50
C TYR A 28 -0.33 -2.28 11.00
N VAL A 29 -1.25 -1.41 11.45
CA VAL A 29 -2.62 -1.37 10.91
C VAL A 29 -2.61 -1.04 9.42
N LEU A 30 -1.85 -0.01 9.01
CA LEU A 30 -1.75 0.37 7.60
C LEU A 30 -1.06 -0.71 6.76
N LEU A 31 -0.04 -1.37 7.30
CA LEU A 31 0.66 -2.47 6.63
C LEU A 31 -0.27 -3.67 6.42
N LEU A 32 -1.08 -4.04 7.41
CA LEU A 32 -2.07 -5.11 7.28
C LEU A 32 -3.22 -4.74 6.34
N LEU A 33 -3.63 -3.46 6.33
CA LEU A 33 -4.64 -2.96 5.40
C LEU A 33 -4.11 -3.03 3.96
N LEU A 34 -2.86 -2.60 3.75
CA LEU A 34 -2.17 -2.73 2.47
C LEU A 34 -2.10 -4.20 2.02
N GLN A 35 -1.68 -5.09 2.92
CA GLN A 35 -1.62 -6.53 2.67
C GLN A 35 -2.97 -7.06 2.18
N THR A 36 -4.04 -6.72 2.90
CA THR A 36 -5.41 -7.16 2.59
C THR A 36 -5.88 -6.61 1.25
N ALA A 37 -5.61 -5.34 0.96
CA ALA A 37 -5.94 -4.71 -0.32
C ALA A 37 -5.22 -5.40 -1.49
N VAL A 38 -3.91 -5.65 -1.36
CA VAL A 38 -3.12 -6.32 -2.42
C VAL A 38 -3.55 -7.77 -2.62
N ILE A 39 -3.91 -8.49 -1.55
CA ILE A 39 -4.51 -9.83 -1.68
C ILE A 39 -5.85 -9.74 -2.42
N GLY A 40 -6.66 -8.72 -2.14
CA GLY A 40 -7.90 -8.43 -2.86
C GLY A 40 -7.68 -8.17 -4.36
N VAL A 41 -6.65 -7.40 -4.72
CA VAL A 41 -6.25 -7.17 -6.13
C VAL A 41 -5.97 -8.50 -6.83
N PHE A 42 -5.18 -9.38 -6.23
CA PHE A 42 -4.83 -10.68 -6.83
C PHE A 42 -5.93 -11.73 -6.79
N SER A 43 -6.93 -11.55 -5.92
CA SER A 43 -8.08 -12.46 -5.81
C SER A 43 -9.28 -12.00 -6.65
N SER A 44 -9.22 -10.80 -7.23
CA SER A 44 -10.29 -10.23 -8.04
C SER A 44 -10.43 -10.98 -9.36
N MET A 45 -11.66 -11.41 -9.67
CA MET A 45 -11.98 -12.14 -10.90
C MET A 45 -12.49 -11.23 -12.02
N ASP A 46 -13.01 -10.05 -11.65
CA ASP A 46 -13.56 -9.04 -12.57
C ASP A 46 -12.75 -7.74 -12.53
N MET A 47 -12.69 -7.03 -13.66
CA MET A 47 -11.95 -5.77 -13.79
C MET A 47 -12.41 -4.69 -12.80
N PHE A 48 -13.71 -4.62 -12.50
CA PHE A 48 -14.24 -3.64 -11.56
C PHE A 48 -13.74 -3.88 -10.13
N LEU A 49 -13.80 -5.13 -9.66
CA LEU A 49 -13.28 -5.52 -8.34
C LEU A 49 -11.77 -5.29 -8.27
N PHE A 50 -11.04 -5.65 -9.33
CA PHE A 50 -9.61 -5.40 -9.43
C PHE A 50 -9.30 -3.92 -9.24
N TYR A 51 -10.00 -3.04 -9.97
CA TYR A 51 -9.81 -1.60 -9.89
C TYR A 51 -10.12 -1.05 -8.48
N LEU A 52 -11.20 -1.52 -7.86
CA LEU A 52 -11.58 -1.10 -6.51
C LEU A 52 -10.51 -1.48 -5.48
N PHE A 53 -10.04 -2.72 -5.48
CA PHE A 53 -8.96 -3.13 -4.58
C PHE A 53 -7.64 -2.41 -4.88
N PHE A 54 -7.38 -2.10 -6.15
CA PHE A 54 -6.21 -1.36 -6.58
C PHE A 54 -6.23 0.07 -5.99
N GLU A 55 -7.35 0.80 -6.12
CA GLU A 55 -7.49 2.13 -5.53
C GLU A 55 -7.41 2.10 -4.00
N VAL A 56 -8.07 1.13 -3.36
CA VAL A 56 -8.02 0.99 -1.89
C VAL A 56 -6.59 0.78 -1.41
N SER A 57 -5.74 0.08 -2.17
CA SER A 57 -4.33 -0.12 -1.81
C SER A 57 -3.49 1.17 -1.83
N LEU A 58 -3.91 2.20 -2.58
CA LEU A 58 -3.20 3.49 -2.65
C LEU A 58 -3.29 4.27 -1.34
N VAL A 59 -4.39 4.14 -0.61
CA VAL A 59 -4.62 4.88 0.63
C VAL A 59 -3.59 4.48 1.71
N PRO A 60 -3.40 3.20 2.06
CA PRO A 60 -2.33 2.79 2.97
C PRO A 60 -0.92 3.15 2.49
N MET A 61 -0.62 2.99 1.20
CA MET A 61 0.69 3.36 0.65
C MET A 61 0.98 4.85 0.82
N TYR A 62 0.00 5.71 0.55
CA TYR A 62 0.12 7.15 0.75
C TYR A 62 0.49 7.50 2.19
N PHE A 63 -0.19 6.91 3.18
CA PHE A 63 0.11 7.16 4.60
C PHE A 63 1.45 6.57 5.03
N LEU A 64 1.79 5.36 4.58
CA LEU A 64 3.06 4.72 4.90
C LEU A 64 4.25 5.56 4.39
N ILE A 65 4.18 6.03 3.14
CA ILE A 65 5.20 6.91 2.56
C ILE A 65 5.20 8.27 3.27
N GLY A 66 4.03 8.88 3.51
CA GLY A 66 3.92 10.22 4.05
C GLY A 66 4.37 10.37 5.50
N ILE A 67 4.19 9.33 6.34
CA ILE A 67 4.53 9.37 7.76
C ILE A 67 5.89 8.72 8.04
N TRP A 68 6.14 7.51 7.51
CA TRP A 68 7.36 6.73 7.80
C TRP A 68 8.35 6.68 6.62
N GLY A 69 8.08 7.36 5.51
CA GLY A 69 9.03 7.51 4.41
C GLY A 69 10.23 8.39 4.77
N GLY A 70 11.24 8.37 3.90
CA GLY A 70 12.51 9.09 4.07
C GLY A 70 12.44 10.60 3.82
N GLU A 71 13.53 11.17 3.33
CA GLU A 71 13.62 12.61 3.06
C GLU A 71 12.57 13.05 2.02
N ASN A 72 11.93 14.20 2.24
CA ASN A 72 10.84 14.72 1.39
C ASN A 72 9.61 13.80 1.26
N ARG A 73 9.34 12.95 2.26
CA ARG A 73 8.19 12.03 2.34
C ARG A 73 6.84 12.58 1.88
N LEU A 74 6.49 13.82 2.24
CA LEU A 74 5.20 14.42 1.86
C LEU A 74 5.12 14.65 0.34
N TYR A 75 6.19 15.17 -0.25
CA TYR A 75 6.28 15.41 -1.68
C TYR A 75 6.29 14.10 -2.47
N ALA A 76 7.01 13.09 -1.97
CA ALA A 76 7.04 11.75 -2.55
C ALA A 76 5.65 11.09 -2.52
N ALA A 77 4.94 11.17 -1.39
CA ALA A 77 3.60 10.61 -1.24
C ALA A 77 2.58 11.25 -2.18
N ILE A 78 2.59 12.58 -2.32
CA ILE A 78 1.68 13.31 -3.21
C ILE A 78 1.97 12.94 -4.68
N LYS A 79 3.25 12.90 -5.08
CA LYS A 79 3.62 12.48 -6.44
C LYS A 79 3.20 11.05 -6.72
N PHE A 80 3.53 10.12 -5.82
CA PHE A 80 3.12 8.73 -5.94
C PHE A 80 1.62 8.61 -6.15
N PHE A 81 0.83 9.24 -5.29
CA PHE A 81 -0.63 9.21 -5.38
C PHE A 81 -1.14 9.78 -6.70
N LEU A 82 -0.65 10.96 -7.13
CA LEU A 82 -1.09 11.58 -8.39
C LEU A 82 -0.70 10.75 -9.62
N TYR A 83 0.53 10.23 -9.70
CA TYR A 83 0.94 9.43 -10.84
C TYR A 83 0.14 8.13 -10.93
N THR A 84 -0.11 7.47 -9.79
CA THR A 84 -0.84 6.21 -9.78
C THR A 84 -2.34 6.40 -9.99
N LEU A 85 -2.93 7.50 -9.50
CA LEU A 85 -4.34 7.83 -9.74
C LEU A 85 -4.58 8.22 -11.20
N VAL A 86 -3.71 9.02 -11.80
CA VAL A 86 -3.81 9.31 -13.25
C VAL A 86 -3.67 8.03 -14.06
N GLY A 87 -2.73 7.16 -13.71
CA GLY A 87 -2.57 5.85 -14.34
C GLY A 87 -3.79 4.93 -14.16
N SER A 88 -4.43 4.95 -12.97
CA SER A 88 -5.63 4.14 -12.71
C SER A 88 -6.81 4.61 -13.55
N VAL A 89 -7.03 5.92 -13.66
CA VAL A 89 -8.12 6.49 -14.47
C VAL A 89 -7.98 6.11 -15.94
N VAL A 90 -6.76 6.08 -16.47
CA VAL A 90 -6.49 5.59 -17.84
C VAL A 90 -6.78 4.09 -17.96
N MET A 91 -6.51 3.29 -16.92
CA MET A 91 -6.85 1.87 -16.93
C MET A 91 -8.36 1.60 -16.94
N LEU A 92 -9.16 2.53 -16.42
CA LEU A 92 -10.62 2.41 -16.34
C LEU A 92 -11.34 2.85 -17.62
N LEU A 93 -10.70 3.67 -18.46
CA LEU A 93 -11.19 4.16 -19.77
C LEU A 93 -10.95 3.13 -20.88
#